data_AF-B4DL30-F1
#
_entry.id   AF-B4DL30-F1
#
_cell.length_a   1.000
_cell.length_b   1.000
_cell.length_c   1.000
_cell.angle_alpha   90.00
_cell.angle_beta   90.00
_cell.angle_gamma   90.00
#
_symmetry.space_group_name_H-M   'P 1'
#
loop_
_entity.id
_entity.type
_entity.pdbx_description
1 polymer ?
#
loop_
_entity_poly.entity_id
_entity_poly.type
_entity_poly.pdbx_seq_one_letter_code
_entity_poly.pdbx_strand_id
1 'polypeptide(L)'
;MEPPGRRECPFPSWRFPGLLLAAMVLLLYSFSDACEEPPTFEAMELIGKPKPYYEIGERVDYKCKKGYFYIPPLATHTICDRNHTWLPVSDDACYRETCPYIRDPLNGQAVPANGTYEFGYQISSKEEEERESRWWS
;
A
#
# COMPACT_ATOMS: atom_id res chain seq x y z
N MET A 1 37.20 70.66 21.06
CA MET A 1 37.71 69.28 21.24
C MET A 1 36.81 68.64 22.29
N GLU A 2 36.02 67.67 21.88
CA GLU A 2 34.99 66.93 22.64
C GLU A 2 35.01 65.50 22.04
N PRO A 3 34.97 64.41 22.83
CA PRO A 3 35.48 63.09 22.42
C PRO A 3 34.59 62.34 21.41
N PRO A 4 35.14 61.30 20.73
CA PRO A 4 34.42 60.57 19.67
C PRO A 4 33.24 59.78 20.24
N GLY A 5 32.11 59.85 19.54
CA GLY A 5 30.85 59.21 19.91
C GLY A 5 31.02 57.72 20.19
N ARG A 6 30.70 57.33 21.42
CA ARG A 6 30.55 55.94 21.84
C ARG A 6 29.39 55.32 21.07
N ARG A 7 29.69 54.51 20.05
CA ARG A 7 28.71 53.60 19.44
C ARG A 7 28.50 52.42 20.38
N GLU A 8 27.74 52.66 21.43
CA GLU A 8 27.08 51.58 22.14
C GLU A 8 25.78 51.30 21.41
N CYS A 9 25.75 50.18 20.67
CA CYS A 9 24.50 49.57 20.27
C CYS A 9 23.76 49.21 21.56
N PRO A 10 22.62 49.86 21.90
CA PRO A 10 21.77 49.36 22.94
C PRO A 10 21.22 48.04 22.39
N PHE A 11 21.64 46.96 23.05
CA PHE A 11 21.19 45.59 22.84
C PHE A 11 19.78 45.54 22.21
N PRO A 12 19.58 44.85 21.08
CA PRO A 12 18.27 44.29 20.82
C PRO A 12 18.09 43.17 21.86
N SER A 13 17.63 43.55 23.05
CA SER A 13 17.17 42.66 24.13
C SER A 13 15.91 41.87 23.73
N TRP A 14 15.62 41.80 22.43
CA TRP A 14 14.60 40.97 21.83
C TRP A 14 15.27 39.91 20.97
N ARG A 15 16.04 39.00 21.60
CA ARG A 15 16.45 37.74 20.98
C ARG A 15 15.20 36.89 20.81
N PHE A 16 14.53 37.16 19.70
CA PHE A 16 13.50 36.41 19.00
C PHE A 16 13.02 35.15 19.74
N PRO A 17 11.89 35.22 20.46
CA PRO A 17 11.11 34.04 20.83
C PRO A 17 10.89 33.12 19.62
N GLY A 18 10.77 33.72 18.42
CA GLY A 18 10.69 32.99 17.15
C GLY A 18 11.93 32.16 16.80
N LEU A 19 13.15 32.54 17.22
CA LEU A 19 14.36 31.74 16.98
C LEU A 19 14.42 30.55 17.93
N LEU A 20 13.97 30.72 19.19
CA LEU A 20 13.81 29.64 20.14
C LEU A 20 12.71 28.66 19.71
N LEU A 21 11.57 29.18 19.23
CA LEU A 21 10.49 28.36 18.66
C LEU A 21 10.93 27.64 17.38
N ALA A 22 11.64 28.31 16.48
CA ALA A 22 12.20 27.68 15.29
C ALA A 22 13.21 26.59 15.66
N ALA A 23 14.09 26.83 16.63
CA ALA A 23 15.02 25.82 17.13
C ALA A 23 14.28 24.64 17.77
N MET A 24 13.22 24.88 18.55
CA MET A 24 12.39 23.81 19.11
C MET A 24 11.69 23.01 18.01
N VAL A 25 11.12 23.66 16.99
CA VAL A 25 10.49 22.97 15.85
C VAL A 25 11.52 22.14 15.07
N LEU A 26 12.72 22.67 14.84
CA LEU A 26 13.81 21.94 14.18
C LEU A 26 14.30 20.75 15.01
N LEU A 27 14.38 20.89 16.34
CA LEU A 27 14.72 19.80 17.24
C LEU A 27 13.63 18.72 17.24
N LEU A 28 12.35 19.11 17.30
CA LEU A 28 11.22 18.17 17.20
C LEU A 28 11.22 17.42 15.86
N TYR A 29 11.50 18.13 14.76
CA TYR A 29 11.58 17.53 13.42
C TYR A 29 12.76 16.55 13.28
N SER A 30 13.88 16.84 13.95
CA SER A 30 15.07 15.98 13.96
C SER A 30 14.93 14.75 14.86
N PHE A 31 13.91 14.71 15.73
CA PHE A 31 13.66 13.64 16.72
C PHE A 31 12.57 12.65 16.30
N SER A 32 12.09 12.72 15.06
CA SER A 32 11.29 11.64 14.48
C SER A 32 12.19 10.43 14.19
N ASP A 33 12.69 9.79 15.24
CA ASP A 33 13.51 8.57 15.21
C ASP A 33 12.66 7.30 14.91
N ALA A 34 11.57 7.46 14.17
CA ALA A 34 10.58 6.43 13.94
C ALA A 34 10.19 6.39 12.46
N CYS A 35 9.87 5.19 11.96
CA CYS A 35 9.21 5.05 10.67
C CYS A 35 7.77 5.53 10.77
N GLU A 36 7.33 6.22 9.71
CA GLU A 36 5.94 6.64 9.53
C GLU A 36 5.08 5.44 9.09
N GLU A 37 3.94 5.70 8.44
CA GLU A 37 3.03 4.65 7.98
C GLU A 37 3.72 3.65 7.03
N PRO A 38 3.42 2.35 7.16
CA PRO A 38 3.95 1.33 6.27
C PRO A 38 3.49 1.52 4.82
N PRO A 39 4.25 1.06 3.82
CA PRO A 39 3.84 1.12 2.43
C PRO A 39 2.54 0.33 2.19
N THR A 40 1.68 0.85 1.31
CA THR A 40 0.44 0.22 0.88
C THR A 40 0.60 -0.41 -0.49
N PHE A 41 -0.09 -1.54 -0.72
CA PHE A 41 0.04 -2.33 -1.95
C PHE A 41 -1.32 -2.63 -2.57
N GLU A 42 -1.31 -3.00 -3.85
CA GLU A 42 -2.52 -3.40 -4.58
C GLU A 42 -2.93 -4.82 -4.21
N ALA A 43 -1.99 -5.77 -4.15
CA ALA A 43 -2.29 -7.19 -3.92
C ALA A 43 -2.22 -7.63 -2.44
N MET A 44 -1.62 -6.83 -1.55
CA MET A 44 -1.50 -7.14 -0.11
C MET A 44 -1.96 -6.02 0.82
N GLU A 45 -2.34 -6.39 2.04
CA GLU A 45 -2.82 -5.50 3.09
C GLU A 45 -2.11 -5.77 4.42
N LEU A 46 -1.91 -4.70 5.20
CA LEU A 46 -1.25 -4.77 6.50
C LEU A 46 -2.07 -5.65 7.47
N ILE A 47 -1.39 -6.50 8.24
CA ILE A 47 -2.03 -7.29 9.28
C ILE A 47 -2.24 -6.43 10.53
N GLY A 48 -3.49 -6.10 10.82
CA GLY A 48 -3.86 -5.31 11.99
C GLY A 48 -4.13 -3.84 11.65
N LYS A 49 -4.04 -2.97 12.65
CA LYS A 49 -4.26 -1.53 12.49
C LYS A 49 -2.90 -0.82 12.35
N PRO A 50 -2.75 0.13 11.41
CA PRO A 50 -1.53 0.92 11.33
C PRO A 50 -1.36 1.74 12.61
N LYS A 51 -0.14 1.81 13.10
CA LYS A 51 0.26 2.73 14.17
C LYS A 51 0.68 4.06 13.53
N PRO A 52 0.60 5.18 14.26
CA PRO A 52 1.12 6.46 13.75
C PRO A 52 2.65 6.48 13.64
N TYR A 53 3.35 5.68 14.45
CA TYR A 53 4.82 5.62 14.49
C TYR A 53 5.30 4.20 14.78
N TYR A 54 6.44 3.83 14.20
CA TYR A 54 7.09 2.53 14.35
C TYR A 54 8.55 2.72 14.76
N GLU A 55 8.98 2.05 15.83
CA GLU A 55 10.38 2.13 16.28
C GLU A 55 11.32 1.37 15.35
N ILE A 56 12.60 1.76 15.33
CA ILE A 56 13.64 1.06 14.56
C ILE A 56 13.68 -0.42 14.96
N GLY A 57 13.64 -1.31 13.97
CA GLY A 57 13.58 -2.75 14.16
C GLY A 57 12.18 -3.31 14.36
N GLU A 58 11.13 -2.50 14.46
CA GLU A 58 9.76 -3.00 14.39
C GLU A 58 9.49 -3.64 13.02
N ARG A 59 8.95 -4.86 13.07
CA ARG A 59 8.47 -5.58 11.89
C ARG A 59 6.98 -5.38 11.74
N VAL A 60 6.55 -5.18 10.49
CA VAL A 60 5.15 -5.31 10.09
C VAL A 60 4.99 -6.41 9.06
N ASP A 61 3.91 -7.16 9.18
CA ASP A 61 3.56 -8.26 8.30
C ASP A 61 2.34 -7.91 7.45
N TYR A 62 2.35 -8.38 6.21
CA TYR A 62 1.27 -8.23 5.24
C TYR A 62 0.64 -9.59 4.92
N LYS A 63 -0.64 -9.56 4.60
CA LYS A 63 -1.38 -10.68 4.03
C LYS A 63 -1.90 -10.32 2.64
N CYS A 64 -2.01 -11.30 1.75
CA CYS A 64 -2.65 -11.08 0.47
C CYS A 64 -4.12 -10.68 0.67
N LYS A 65 -4.60 -9.72 -0.13
CA LYS A 65 -6.00 -9.31 -0.11
C LYS A 65 -6.90 -10.45 -0.58
N LYS A 66 -8.21 -10.33 -0.32
CA LYS A 66 -9.20 -11.29 -0.82
C LYS A 66 -9.13 -11.37 -2.36
N GLY A 67 -9.08 -12.59 -2.90
CA GLY A 67 -8.87 -12.83 -4.33
C GLY A 67 -7.40 -12.87 -4.74
N TYR A 68 -6.48 -12.95 -3.78
CA TYR A 68 -5.06 -13.20 -4.01
C TYR A 68 -4.54 -14.33 -3.11
N PHE A 69 -3.59 -15.11 -3.61
CA PHE A 69 -2.93 -16.18 -2.86
C PHE A 69 -1.41 -15.98 -2.80
N TYR A 70 -0.80 -16.40 -1.68
CA TYR A 70 0.64 -16.26 -1.44
C TYR A 70 1.44 -17.39 -2.10
N ILE A 71 2.53 -17.03 -2.78
CA ILE A 71 3.51 -17.97 -3.33
C ILE A 71 4.90 -17.73 -2.70
N PRO A 72 5.46 -18.70 -1.94
CA PRO A 72 6.85 -18.65 -1.45
C PRO A 72 7.86 -18.62 -2.62
N PRO A 73 9.08 -18.06 -2.43
CA PRO A 73 9.74 -17.70 -1.16
C PRO A 73 9.75 -16.20 -0.85
N LEU A 74 8.99 -15.39 -1.60
CA LEU A 74 9.02 -13.93 -1.46
C LEU A 74 8.50 -13.50 -0.08
N ALA A 75 9.11 -12.46 0.48
CA ALA A 75 8.76 -11.94 1.79
C ALA A 75 7.58 -10.97 1.69
N THR A 76 6.58 -11.15 2.55
CA THR A 76 5.44 -10.23 2.73
C THR A 76 5.55 -9.47 4.06
N HIS A 77 6.76 -9.11 4.45
CA HIS A 77 7.02 -8.33 5.66
C HIS A 77 8.11 -7.30 5.40
N THR A 78 8.07 -6.20 6.15
CA THR A 78 9.13 -5.19 6.15
C THR A 78 9.47 -4.80 7.58
N ILE A 79 10.65 -4.22 7.75
CA ILE A 79 11.22 -3.82 9.03
C ILE A 79 11.60 -2.35 8.92
N CYS A 80 11.35 -1.58 9.97
CA CYS A 80 11.83 -0.21 10.06
C CYS A 80 13.36 -0.21 10.19
N ASP A 81 14.06 0.28 9.16
CA ASP A 81 15.52 0.35 9.14
C ASP A 81 16.04 1.50 10.01
N ARG A 82 17.34 1.47 10.33
CA ARG A 82 18.02 2.53 11.09
C ARG A 82 17.99 3.90 10.41
N ASN A 83 17.71 3.93 9.11
CA ASN A 83 17.53 5.17 8.35
C ASN A 83 16.11 5.77 8.48
N HIS A 84 15.27 5.25 9.39
CA HIS A 84 13.86 5.60 9.54
C HIS A 84 13.05 5.37 8.26
N THR A 85 13.48 4.38 7.46
CA THR A 85 12.80 3.97 6.22
C THR A 85 12.46 2.49 6.29
N TRP A 86 11.36 2.11 5.67
CA TRP A 86 11.00 0.70 5.52
C TRP A 86 11.96 -0.03 4.58
N LEU A 87 12.36 -1.24 4.96
CA LEU A 87 13.10 -2.12 4.05
C LEU A 87 12.25 -2.43 2.79
N PRO A 88 12.89 -2.60 1.62
CA PRO A 88 12.17 -2.83 0.37
C PRO A 88 11.36 -4.13 0.43
N VAL A 89 10.08 -4.03 0.12
CA VAL A 89 9.13 -5.15 0.04
C VAL A 89 8.22 -4.93 -1.16
N SER A 90 7.85 -5.99 -1.87
CA SER A 90 6.92 -5.97 -3.00
C SER A 90 5.75 -6.91 -2.77
N ASP A 91 4.65 -6.68 -3.49
CA ASP A 91 3.45 -7.52 -3.45
C ASP A 91 3.45 -8.62 -4.53
N ASP A 92 4.60 -8.84 -5.19
CA ASP A 92 4.82 -9.90 -6.20
C ASP A 92 4.58 -11.31 -5.65
N ALA A 93 4.64 -11.47 -4.32
CA ALA A 93 4.33 -12.72 -3.64
C ALA A 93 2.83 -13.08 -3.71
N CYS A 94 1.96 -12.11 -3.98
CA CYS A 94 0.50 -12.26 -3.99
C CYS A 94 -0.02 -12.32 -5.43
N TYR A 95 -0.47 -13.50 -5.84
CA TYR A 95 -1.00 -13.74 -7.18
C TYR A 95 -2.52 -13.69 -7.18
N ARG A 96 -3.10 -13.05 -8.19
CA ARG A 96 -4.55 -12.94 -8.34
C ARG A 96 -5.15 -14.34 -8.54
N GLU A 97 -6.12 -14.69 -7.71
CA GLU A 97 -6.94 -15.89 -7.89
C GLU A 97 -7.72 -15.76 -9.20
N THR A 98 -7.57 -16.76 -10.08
CA THR A 98 -8.37 -16.92 -11.28
C THR A 98 -9.25 -18.14 -11.14
N CYS A 99 -10.49 -18.05 -11.63
CA CYS A 99 -11.38 -19.20 -11.65
C CYS A 99 -10.80 -20.31 -12.55
N PRO A 100 -10.95 -21.60 -12.17
CA PRO A 100 -10.61 -22.69 -13.06
C PRO A 100 -11.35 -22.55 -14.39
N TYR A 101 -10.68 -22.89 -15.50
CA TYR A 101 -11.34 -22.97 -16.79
C TYR A 101 -12.45 -24.03 -16.74
N ILE A 102 -13.70 -23.58 -16.86
CA ILE A 102 -14.85 -24.48 -16.98
C ILE A 102 -14.92 -24.94 -18.44
N ARG A 103 -14.87 -26.25 -18.65
CA ARG A 103 -15.10 -26.82 -19.98
C ARG A 103 -16.53 -26.59 -20.40
N ASP A 104 -16.72 -26.30 -21.68
CA ASP A 104 -18.05 -26.22 -22.27
C ASP A 104 -18.82 -27.54 -22.02
N PRO A 105 -20.07 -27.47 -21.53
CA PRO A 105 -20.92 -28.66 -21.40
C PRO A 105 -21.23 -29.27 -22.78
N LEU A 106 -21.59 -30.55 -22.82
CA LEU A 106 -22.12 -31.17 -24.04
C LEU A 106 -23.36 -30.39 -24.51
N ASN A 107 -23.34 -29.91 -25.75
CA ASN A 107 -24.42 -29.10 -26.38
C ASN A 107 -24.69 -27.73 -25.73
N GLY A 108 -23.69 -27.15 -25.06
CA GLY A 108 -23.81 -25.78 -24.55
C GLY A 108 -22.46 -25.08 -24.42
N GLN A 109 -22.50 -23.78 -24.22
CA GLN A 109 -21.29 -22.97 -24.02
C GLN A 109 -21.30 -22.33 -22.63
N ALA A 110 -20.17 -22.44 -21.92
CA ALA A 110 -19.93 -21.76 -20.66
C ALA A 110 -19.37 -20.37 -20.95
N VAL A 111 -20.26 -19.38 -21.10
CA VAL A 111 -19.86 -17.99 -21.39
C VAL A 111 -19.78 -17.19 -20.09
N PRO A 112 -18.71 -16.41 -19.85
CA PRO A 112 -18.69 -15.48 -18.73
C PRO A 112 -19.79 -14.44 -18.90
N ALA A 113 -20.65 -14.29 -17.89
CA ALA A 113 -21.81 -13.40 -17.98
C ALA A 113 -21.44 -11.93 -18.24
N ASN A 114 -20.26 -11.50 -17.78
CA ASN A 114 -19.74 -10.14 -17.91
C ASN A 114 -18.51 -10.03 -18.85
N GLY A 115 -18.20 -11.07 -19.63
CA GLY A 115 -17.14 -11.03 -20.65
C GLY A 115 -15.70 -11.23 -20.17
N THR A 116 -15.44 -11.38 -18.87
CA THR A 116 -14.09 -11.71 -18.34
C THR A 116 -14.16 -12.80 -17.26
N TYR A 117 -13.01 -13.40 -16.94
CA TYR A 117 -12.86 -14.52 -15.99
C TYR A 117 -12.27 -14.09 -14.64
N GLU A 118 -12.40 -12.81 -14.27
CA GLU A 118 -11.73 -12.29 -13.08
C GLU A 118 -12.47 -12.70 -11.77
N PHE A 119 -11.96 -12.27 -10.63
CA PHE A 119 -12.52 -12.61 -9.32
C PHE A 119 -13.90 -11.97 -9.12
N GLY A 120 -14.91 -12.77 -8.76
CA GLY A 120 -16.28 -12.30 -8.49
C GLY A 120 -17.29 -12.46 -9.64
N TYR A 121 -16.93 -13.20 -10.70
CA TYR A 121 -17.74 -13.32 -11.91
C TYR A 121 -18.68 -14.52 -11.87
N GLN A 122 -19.83 -14.38 -12.53
CA GLN A 122 -20.83 -15.43 -12.68
C GLN A 122 -20.73 -16.05 -14.08
N ILE A 123 -20.99 -17.36 -14.16
CA ILE A 123 -20.98 -18.12 -15.41
C ILE A 123 -22.41 -18.52 -15.72
N SER A 124 -22.85 -18.23 -16.94
CA SER A 124 -24.16 -18.64 -17.44
C SER A 124 -23.97 -19.68 -18.55
N SER A 125 -24.65 -20.81 -18.43
CA SER A 125 -24.73 -21.80 -19.50
C SER A 125 -25.81 -21.41 -20.49
N LYS A 126 -25.46 -21.34 -21.78
CA LYS A 126 -26.45 -21.32 -22.87
C LYS A 126 -26.49 -22.70 -23.48
N GLU A 127 -27.66 -23.33 -23.44
CA GLU A 127 -27.93 -24.56 -24.18
C GLU A 127 -28.22 -24.18 -25.63
N GLU A 128 -27.50 -24.79 -26.56
CA GLU A 128 -27.78 -24.65 -27.98
C GLU A 128 -28.87 -25.67 -28.32
N GLU A 129 -30.12 -25.20 -28.39
CA GLU A 129 -31.23 -26.03 -28.84
C GLU A 129 -30.95 -26.48 -30.27
N GLU A 130 -30.60 -27.76 -30.45
CA GLU A 130 -30.52 -28.39 -31.76
C GLU A 130 -31.90 -28.25 -32.42
N ARG A 131 -32.00 -27.32 -33.37
CA ARG A 131 -33.18 -27.16 -34.20
C ARG A 131 -33.36 -28.44 -35.01
N GLU A 132 -34.20 -29.33 -34.48
CA GLU A 132 -34.65 -30.55 -35.11
C GLU A 132 -35.37 -30.17 -36.42
N SER A 133 -34.63 -30.09 -37.53
CA SER A 133 -35.16 -29.84 -38.87
C SER A 133 -34.75 -30.94 -39.85
N ARG A 134 -34.53 -32.15 -39.35
CA ARG A 134 -34.09 -33.28 -40.19
C ARG A 134 -34.86 -34.58 -39.96
N TRP A 135 -36.13 -34.56 -39.60
CA TRP A 135 -37.03 -35.70 -39.81
C TRP A 135 -38.44 -35.12 -40.08
N TRP A 136 -39.12 -35.62 -41.12
CA TRP A 136 -40.40 -35.18 -41.71
C TRP A 136 -40.35 -34.17 -42.87
N SER A 137 -39.85 -34.59 -44.04
CA SER A 137 -40.64 -34.74 -45.29
C SER A 137 -39.72 -35.11 -46.46
#